data_AF-A0A7J8TQX2-F1
#
_entry.id   AF-A0A7J8TQX2-F1
#
_cell.length_a   1.000
_cell.length_b   1.000
_cell.length_c   1.000
_cell.angle_alpha   90.00
_cell.angle_beta   90.00
_cell.angle_gamma   90.00
#
_symmetry.space_group_name_H-M   'P 1'
#
loop_
_entity.id
_entity.type
_entity.pdbx_description
1 polymer ?
#
loop_
_entity_poly.entity_id
_entity_poly.type
_entity_poly.pdbx_seq_one_letter_code
_entity_poly.pdbx_strand_id
1 'polypeptide(L)'
;MTPSSPPPLSSAVFICISFLALMISPSAALTCSSQKFTENQVYSNCLDLPYLSSYLHFSYNSSNTTLSIAFIATPSKSGGWIAWAINPKATGMAGSQSLVGYKNSTTGSAQVHTFDVSSYSSIVAKDLSFEVWDKTAESRSDGSLAIFAKIK
;
A
#
# COMPACT_ATOMS: atom_id res chain seq x y z
N MET A 1 -39.23 51.82 14.64
CA MET A 1 -38.49 51.28 13.49
C MET A 1 -38.56 49.77 13.60
N THR A 2 -39.44 49.13 12.83
CA THR A 2 -39.61 47.67 12.84
C THR A 2 -38.50 47.03 12.00
N PRO A 3 -37.88 45.92 12.44
CA PRO A 3 -36.84 45.27 11.65
C PRO A 3 -37.47 44.59 10.44
N SER A 4 -36.98 44.92 9.25
CA SER A 4 -37.36 44.25 8.00
C SER A 4 -36.91 42.78 8.03
N SER A 5 -37.85 41.85 7.79
CA SER A 5 -37.53 40.42 7.67
C SER A 5 -36.65 40.16 6.45
N PRO A 6 -35.66 39.25 6.53
CA PRO A 6 -34.86 38.88 5.37
C PRO A 6 -35.73 38.19 4.30
N PRO A 7 -35.46 38.40 3.01
CA PRO A 7 -36.22 37.77 1.93
C PRO A 7 -36.04 36.24 1.95
N PRO A 8 -37.07 35.48 1.55
CA PRO A 8 -36.98 34.03 1.50
C PRO A 8 -35.91 33.63 0.48
N LEU A 9 -34.99 32.77 0.91
CA LEU A 9 -33.95 32.23 0.05
C LEU A 9 -34.62 31.41 -1.06
N SER A 10 -34.47 31.84 -2.32
CA SER A 10 -35.14 31.24 -3.48
C SER A 10 -34.83 29.74 -3.58
N SER A 11 -35.83 28.91 -3.92
CA SER A 11 -35.67 27.46 -4.12
C SER A 11 -34.55 27.11 -5.11
N ALA A 12 -34.25 28.00 -6.06
CA ALA A 12 -33.12 27.86 -6.97
C ALA A 12 -31.77 27.87 -6.25
N VAL A 13 -31.62 28.67 -5.19
CA VAL A 13 -30.39 28.75 -4.39
C VAL A 13 -30.18 27.43 -3.62
N PHE A 14 -31.24 26.85 -3.05
CA PHE A 14 -31.16 25.55 -2.38
C PHE A 14 -30.78 24.40 -3.33
N ILE A 15 -31.34 24.40 -4.54
CA ILE A 15 -31.02 23.43 -5.59
C ILE A 15 -29.54 23.58 -6.01
N CYS A 16 -29.08 24.81 -6.24
CA CYS A 16 -27.68 25.08 -6.57
C CYS A 16 -26.71 24.61 -5.48
N ILE A 17 -27.03 24.85 -4.20
CA ILE A 17 -26.18 24.40 -3.07
C ILE A 17 -26.13 22.87 -3.00
N SER A 18 -27.25 22.21 -3.28
CA SER A 18 -27.34 20.74 -3.28
C SER A 18 -26.50 20.11 -4.40
N PHE A 19 -26.52 20.71 -5.60
CA PHE A 19 -25.65 20.29 -6.70
C PHE A 19 -24.16 20.56 -6.44
N LEU A 20 -23.82 21.64 -5.73
CA LEU A 20 -22.44 21.94 -5.35
C LEU A 20 -21.89 20.93 -4.32
N ALA A 21 -22.72 20.49 -3.37
CA ALA A 21 -22.35 19.47 -2.39
C ALA A 21 -22.09 18.09 -3.03
N LEU A 22 -22.78 17.76 -4.11
CA LEU A 22 -22.57 16.52 -4.89
C LEU A 22 -21.26 16.53 -5.69
N MET A 23 -20.65 17.69 -5.93
CA MET A 23 -19.35 17.83 -6.61
C MET A 23 -18.16 17.65 -5.68
N ILE A 24 -18.39 17.60 -4.35
CA ILE A 24 -17.34 17.24 -3.39
C ILE A 24 -17.18 15.72 -3.46
N SER A 25 -16.44 15.26 -4.48
CA SER A 25 -15.95 13.89 -4.48
C SER A 25 -15.05 13.75 -3.26
N PRO A 26 -15.32 12.83 -2.32
CA PRO A 26 -14.31 12.41 -1.36
C PRO A 26 -13.28 11.61 -2.16
N SER A 27 -12.44 12.30 -2.92
CA SER A 27 -11.07 11.84 -3.04
C SER A 27 -10.56 11.96 -1.61
N ALA A 28 -10.74 10.88 -0.83
CA ALA A 28 -9.97 10.71 0.38
C ALA A 28 -8.54 10.95 -0.08
N ALA A 29 -7.92 12.03 0.42
CA ALA A 29 -6.55 12.36 0.07
C ALA A 29 -5.70 11.22 0.61
N LEU A 30 -5.48 10.20 -0.21
CA LEU A 30 -4.84 8.98 0.21
C LEU A 30 -3.41 9.34 0.62
N THR A 31 -3.01 8.95 1.82
CA THR A 31 -1.66 9.24 2.32
C THR A 31 -0.61 8.47 1.52
N CYS A 32 -0.98 7.32 0.93
CA CYS A 32 -0.15 6.60 -0.01
C CYS A 32 0.29 7.46 -1.20
N SER A 33 -0.54 8.39 -1.69
CA SER A 33 -0.21 9.22 -2.86
C SER A 33 1.01 10.14 -2.64
N SER A 34 1.33 10.48 -1.38
CA SER A 34 2.53 11.26 -1.05
C SER A 34 3.80 10.43 -1.00
N GLN A 35 3.71 9.10 -1.00
CA GLN A 35 4.88 8.23 -0.97
C GLN A 35 5.65 8.33 -2.28
N LYS A 36 6.98 8.48 -2.17
CA LYS A 36 7.92 8.59 -3.30
C LYS A 36 8.93 7.44 -3.28
N PHE A 37 9.40 7.06 -4.47
CA PHE A 37 10.34 5.95 -4.69
C PHE A 37 11.60 6.46 -5.39
N THR A 38 12.74 5.82 -5.16
CA THR A 38 14.06 6.34 -5.57
C THR A 38 14.26 6.34 -7.08
N GLU A 39 13.63 5.41 -7.80
CA GLU A 39 13.78 5.24 -9.25
C GLU A 39 12.62 5.83 -10.07
N ASN A 40 11.87 6.79 -9.52
CA ASN A 40 10.67 7.35 -10.16
C ASN A 40 9.66 6.27 -10.61
N GLN A 41 9.60 5.15 -9.88
CA GLN A 41 8.63 4.09 -10.15
C GLN A 41 7.22 4.64 -9.95
N VAL A 42 6.35 4.44 -10.95
CA VAL A 42 4.96 4.93 -10.93
C VAL A 42 4.01 3.76 -10.87
N TYR A 43 3.08 3.84 -9.93
CA TYR A 43 2.00 2.87 -9.77
C TYR A 43 0.67 3.54 -10.05
N SER A 44 -0.21 2.83 -10.76
CA SER A 44 -1.54 3.31 -11.17
C SER A 44 -2.52 3.34 -10.01
N ASN A 45 -2.29 2.53 -8.99
CA ASN A 45 -3.14 2.43 -7.81
C ASN A 45 -2.28 2.52 -6.54
N CYS A 46 -2.88 3.04 -5.46
CA CYS A 46 -2.33 2.91 -4.13
C CYS A 46 -3.43 2.81 -3.08
N LEU A 47 -3.10 2.22 -1.92
CA LEU A 47 -4.00 1.99 -0.80
C LEU A 47 -3.29 2.35 0.52
N ASP A 48 -3.99 3.08 1.37
CA ASP A 48 -3.68 3.17 2.80
C ASP A 48 -4.20 1.89 3.47
N LEU A 49 -3.30 1.11 4.07
CA LEU A 49 -3.69 -0.10 4.77
C LEU A 49 -4.14 0.25 6.20
N PRO A 50 -5.10 -0.51 6.77
CA PRO A 50 -5.76 -0.12 8.03
C PRO A 50 -4.85 -0.15 9.27
N TYR A 51 -3.67 -0.76 9.16
CA TYR A 51 -2.77 -0.94 10.29
C TYR A 51 -1.32 -0.63 9.93
N LEU A 52 -0.51 -0.38 10.97
CA LEU A 52 0.94 -0.24 10.90
C LEU A 52 1.45 0.95 10.08
N SER A 53 0.58 1.93 9.79
CA SER A 53 0.89 3.07 8.90
C SER A 53 1.55 2.60 7.61
N SER A 54 0.95 1.57 7.00
CA SER A 54 1.51 0.87 5.84
C SER A 54 0.74 1.19 4.57
N TYR A 55 1.43 1.09 3.45
CA TYR A 55 0.93 1.52 2.15
C TYR A 55 1.21 0.44 1.10
N LEU A 56 0.23 0.19 0.23
CA LEU A 56 0.41 -0.68 -0.93
C LEU A 56 0.20 0.12 -2.19
N HIS A 57 1.22 0.16 -3.04
CA HIS A 57 1.14 0.69 -4.39
C HIS A 57 1.17 -0.47 -5.37
N PHE A 58 0.36 -0.42 -6.42
CA PHE A 58 0.34 -1.49 -7.40
C PHE A 58 -0.11 -1.04 -8.80
N SER A 59 0.35 -1.79 -9.79
CA SER A 59 -0.08 -1.70 -11.19
C SER A 59 -0.25 -3.11 -11.74
N TYR A 60 -1.38 -3.38 -12.36
CA TYR A 60 -1.63 -4.64 -13.04
C TYR A 60 -1.59 -4.44 -14.56
N ASN A 61 -0.73 -5.18 -15.23
CA ASN A 61 -0.69 -5.25 -16.69
C ASN A 61 -1.43 -6.51 -17.15
N SER A 62 -2.63 -6.34 -17.68
CA SER A 62 -3.47 -7.44 -18.16
C SER A 62 -2.92 -8.13 -19.41
N SER A 63 -2.09 -7.44 -20.21
CA SER A 63 -1.56 -8.01 -21.47
C SER A 63 -0.54 -9.12 -21.23
N ASN A 64 0.15 -9.10 -20.08
CA ASN A 64 1.13 -10.12 -19.70
C ASN A 64 0.89 -10.68 -18.28
N THR A 65 -0.30 -10.45 -17.74
CA THR A 65 -0.77 -10.87 -16.41
C THR A 65 0.20 -10.56 -15.26
N THR A 66 0.89 -9.43 -15.33
CA THR A 66 1.91 -9.05 -14.34
C THR A 66 1.37 -8.04 -13.34
N LEU A 67 1.51 -8.33 -12.05
CA LEU A 67 1.29 -7.40 -10.96
C LEU A 67 2.63 -6.83 -10.48
N SER A 68 2.80 -5.52 -10.59
CA SER A 68 3.92 -4.80 -9.98
C SER A 68 3.46 -4.20 -8.65
N ILE A 69 4.21 -4.38 -7.58
CA ILE A 69 3.88 -3.85 -6.25
C ILE A 69 5.02 -3.03 -5.66
N ALA A 70 4.67 -2.06 -4.81
CA ALA A 70 5.52 -1.52 -3.77
C ALA A 70 4.77 -1.50 -2.45
N PHE A 71 5.31 -2.19 -1.44
CA PHE A 71 4.74 -2.21 -0.09
C PHE A 71 5.66 -1.46 0.87
N ILE A 72 5.11 -0.49 1.60
CA ILE A 72 5.86 0.36 2.52
C ILE A 72 5.32 0.13 3.93
N ALA A 73 6.21 -0.06 4.89
CA ALA A 73 5.88 -0.09 6.30
C ALA A 73 7.10 0.23 7.16
N THR A 74 6.87 0.64 8.40
CA THR A 74 7.93 0.78 9.40
C THR A 74 8.10 -0.52 10.17
N PRO A 75 9.31 -1.11 10.23
CA PRO A 75 9.56 -2.27 11.08
C PRO A 75 9.19 -1.98 12.55
N SER A 76 8.67 -2.99 13.25
CA SER A 76 8.25 -2.83 14.66
C SER A 76 9.40 -2.52 15.63
N LYS A 77 10.65 -2.73 15.21
CA LYS A 77 11.86 -2.41 15.95
C LYS A 77 13.02 -2.09 14.99
N SER A 78 14.02 -1.38 15.48
CA SER A 78 15.27 -1.17 14.74
C SER A 78 15.89 -2.52 14.32
N GLY A 79 16.35 -2.61 13.08
CA GLY A 79 16.85 -3.87 12.49
C GLY A 79 15.76 -4.93 12.26
N GLY A 80 14.48 -4.59 12.41
CA GLY A 80 13.36 -5.47 12.12
C GLY A 80 13.12 -5.66 10.62
N TRP A 81 11.98 -6.27 10.33
CA TRP A 81 11.53 -6.60 8.98
C TRP A 81 10.10 -6.12 8.76
N ILE A 82 9.71 -6.05 7.49
CA ILE A 82 8.33 -5.84 7.03
C ILE A 82 7.96 -6.96 6.07
N ALA A 83 6.67 -7.26 5.93
CA ALA A 83 6.23 -8.27 4.99
C ALA A 83 4.89 -7.92 4.35
N TRP A 84 4.75 -8.34 3.11
CA TRP A 84 3.48 -8.38 2.39
C TRP A 84 3.27 -9.78 1.82
N ALA A 85 2.05 -10.30 1.89
CA ALA A 85 1.78 -11.69 1.55
C ALA A 85 0.48 -11.86 0.76
N ILE A 86 0.47 -12.88 -0.08
CA ILE A 86 -0.71 -13.37 -0.78
C ILE A 86 -1.14 -14.67 -0.10
N ASN A 87 -2.45 -14.92 -0.08
CA ASN A 87 -3.06 -16.10 0.53
C ASN A 87 -3.72 -16.98 -0.55
N PRO A 88 -2.98 -17.84 -1.27
CA PRO A 88 -3.54 -18.56 -2.41
C PRO A 88 -4.48 -19.70 -2.03
N LYS A 89 -4.35 -20.24 -0.81
CA LYS A 89 -5.03 -21.47 -0.38
C LYS A 89 -6.07 -21.26 0.73
N ALA A 90 -5.80 -20.36 1.67
CA ALA A 90 -6.64 -20.12 2.84
C ALA A 90 -6.40 -18.72 3.40
N THR A 91 -7.35 -18.19 4.16
CA THR A 91 -7.20 -16.90 4.85
C THR A 91 -6.38 -17.06 6.13
N GLY A 92 -5.36 -16.21 6.32
CA GLY A 92 -4.55 -16.17 7.52
C GLY A 92 -3.06 -16.13 7.20
N MET A 93 -2.21 -16.18 8.23
CA MET A 93 -0.75 -16.23 8.04
C MET A 93 -0.28 -17.63 7.64
N ALA A 94 -0.78 -18.68 8.28
CA ALA A 94 -0.53 -20.05 7.84
C ALA A 94 -1.22 -20.31 6.49
N GLY A 95 -0.45 -20.80 5.53
CA GLY A 95 -0.85 -20.93 4.12
C GLY A 95 -0.55 -19.70 3.25
N SER A 96 0.02 -18.63 3.83
CA SER A 96 0.42 -17.44 3.07
C SER A 96 1.77 -17.61 2.37
N GLN A 97 1.95 -16.87 1.29
CA GLN A 97 3.19 -16.78 0.53
C GLN A 97 3.63 -15.32 0.52
N SER A 98 4.81 -15.05 1.08
CA SER A 98 5.18 -13.71 1.53
C SER A 98 6.49 -13.22 0.92
N LEU A 99 6.54 -11.90 0.72
CA LEU A 99 7.73 -11.11 0.49
C LEU A 99 8.12 -10.47 1.83
N VAL A 100 9.34 -10.73 2.30
CA VAL A 100 9.86 -10.19 3.56
C VAL A 100 11.05 -9.31 3.27
N GLY A 101 10.93 -8.03 3.59
CA GLY A 101 11.96 -7.00 3.44
C GLY A 101 12.64 -6.69 4.76
N TYR A 102 13.97 -6.65 4.77
CA TYR A 102 14.76 -6.34 5.96
C TYR A 102 16.12 -5.74 5.58
N LYS A 103 16.77 -5.07 6.54
CA LYS A 103 18.16 -4.63 6.39
C LYS A 103 19.09 -5.77 6.79
N ASN A 104 19.99 -6.14 5.89
CA ASN A 104 21.05 -7.08 6.18
C ASN A 104 21.95 -6.52 7.28
N SER A 105 22.12 -7.26 8.38
CA SER A 105 22.91 -6.80 9.53
C SER A 105 24.40 -6.63 9.23
N THR A 106 24.91 -7.32 8.22
CA THR A 106 26.34 -7.32 7.86
C THR A 106 26.62 -6.25 6.81
N THR A 107 25.80 -6.16 5.76
CA THR A 107 26.04 -5.21 4.66
C THR A 107 25.31 -3.88 4.83
N GLY A 108 24.32 -3.81 5.71
CA GLY A 108 23.44 -2.64 5.89
C GLY A 108 22.40 -2.45 4.78
N SER A 109 22.51 -3.19 3.68
CA SER A 109 21.62 -3.09 2.52
C SER A 109 20.23 -3.67 2.83
N ALA A 110 19.18 -3.02 2.32
CA ALA A 110 17.85 -3.59 2.34
C ALA A 110 17.72 -4.69 1.28
N GLN A 111 17.09 -5.80 1.63
CA GLN A 111 16.91 -6.96 0.75
C GLN A 111 15.55 -7.61 0.98
N VAL A 112 15.07 -8.35 -0.04
CA VAL A 112 13.79 -9.07 -0.02
C VAL A 112 14.03 -10.57 -0.15
N HIS A 113 13.38 -11.37 0.70
CA HIS A 113 13.33 -12.82 0.59
C HIS A 113 11.87 -13.29 0.50
N THR A 114 11.66 -14.45 -0.13
CA THR A 114 10.35 -15.09 -0.24
C THR A 114 10.21 -16.20 0.79
N PHE A 115 9.02 -16.33 1.37
CA PHE A 115 8.70 -17.37 2.35
C PHE A 115 7.34 -18.00 2.06
N ASP A 116 7.33 -19.33 1.96
CA ASP A 116 6.12 -20.18 1.91
C ASP A 116 5.73 -20.56 3.34
N VAL A 117 4.85 -19.77 3.96
CA VAL A 117 4.49 -19.88 5.38
C VAL A 117 3.41 -20.94 5.55
N SER A 118 3.79 -22.21 5.37
CA SER A 118 2.86 -23.34 5.50
C SER A 118 2.31 -23.54 6.92
N SER A 119 3.11 -23.20 7.94
CA SER A 119 2.74 -23.29 9.36
C SER A 119 3.63 -22.37 10.21
N TYR A 120 3.32 -22.23 11.51
CA TYR A 120 4.12 -21.44 12.45
C TYR A 120 5.34 -22.18 13.00
N SER A 121 5.47 -23.49 12.77
CA SER A 121 6.54 -24.31 13.35
C SER A 121 7.86 -24.23 12.56
N SER A 122 7.80 -23.86 11.27
CA SER A 122 8.99 -23.71 10.42
C SER A 122 8.75 -22.62 9.38
N ILE A 123 9.45 -21.50 9.54
CA ILE A 123 9.45 -20.37 8.60
C ILE A 123 10.83 -20.32 7.95
N VAL A 124 10.91 -20.86 6.73
CA VAL A 124 12.15 -20.93 5.95
C VAL A 124 11.96 -20.25 4.60
N ALA A 125 13.02 -19.62 4.12
CA ALA A 125 13.00 -18.99 2.81
C ALA A 125 12.79 -20.06 1.72
N LYS A 126 11.89 -19.78 0.78
CA LYS A 126 11.53 -20.71 -0.29
C LYS A 126 10.93 -19.95 -1.46
N ASP A 127 11.01 -20.53 -2.64
CA ASP A 127 10.26 -20.06 -3.80
C ASP A 127 8.75 -20.20 -3.58
N LEU A 128 8.00 -19.27 -4.17
CA LEU A 128 6.55 -19.20 -4.09
C LEU A 128 5.92 -20.03 -5.21
N SER A 129 4.62 -20.32 -5.10
CA SER A 129 3.91 -21.06 -6.17
C SER A 129 3.57 -20.21 -7.39
N PHE A 130 3.89 -18.92 -7.34
CA PHE A 130 3.79 -17.95 -8.43
C PHE A 130 5.15 -17.31 -8.66
N GLU A 131 5.37 -16.81 -9.88
CA GLU A 131 6.66 -16.25 -10.24
C GLU A 131 6.85 -14.90 -9.55
N VAL A 132 8.04 -14.67 -8.98
CA VAL A 132 8.41 -13.37 -8.41
C VAL A 132 9.81 -12.97 -8.85
N TRP A 133 9.90 -11.82 -9.53
CA TRP A 133 11.14 -11.26 -10.02
C TRP A 133 11.24 -9.76 -9.73
N ASP A 134 12.38 -9.16 -10.10
CA ASP A 134 12.73 -7.76 -9.83
C ASP A 134 12.51 -7.38 -8.34
N LYS A 135 12.83 -8.32 -7.45
CA LYS A 135 12.69 -8.17 -6.00
C LYS A 135 13.78 -7.23 -5.49
N THR A 136 13.40 -6.09 -4.95
CA THR A 136 14.34 -5.16 -4.30
C THR A 136 13.71 -4.51 -3.07
N ALA A 137 14.54 -3.97 -2.19
CA ALA A 137 14.06 -3.20 -1.05
C ALA A 137 14.85 -1.91 -0.87
N GLU A 138 14.17 -0.91 -0.32
CA GLU A 138 14.75 0.40 -0.03
C GLU A 138 14.66 0.71 1.47
N SER A 139 15.73 1.29 2.01
CA SER A 139 15.73 1.92 3.33
C SER A 139 15.38 3.38 3.21
N ARG A 140 14.47 3.87 4.05
CA ARG A 140 13.98 5.25 4.00
C ARG A 140 14.47 6.05 5.21
N SER A 141 14.57 7.36 5.05
CA SER A 141 15.09 8.28 6.08
C SER A 141 14.20 8.38 7.31
N ASP A 142 12.90 8.12 7.16
CA ASP A 142 11.92 8.04 8.25
C ASP A 142 11.95 6.70 9.00
N GLY A 143 12.90 5.82 8.66
CA GLY A 143 13.06 4.49 9.27
C GLY A 143 12.16 3.42 8.66
N SER A 144 11.28 3.77 7.72
CA SER A 144 10.48 2.78 7.01
C SER A 144 11.30 2.00 5.99
N LEU A 145 10.75 0.85 5.58
CA LEU A 145 11.25 0.03 4.49
C LEU A 145 10.21 0.01 3.37
N ALA A 146 10.68 -0.14 2.13
CA ALA A 146 9.83 -0.44 0.99
C ALA A 146 10.28 -1.76 0.33
N ILE A 147 9.33 -2.63 0.01
CA ILE A 147 9.51 -3.86 -0.77
C ILE A 147 8.97 -3.59 -2.17
N PHE A 148 9.74 -3.97 -3.19
CA PHE A 148 9.33 -3.90 -4.59
C PHE A 148 9.41 -5.30 -5.21
N ALA A 149 8.44 -5.65 -6.03
CA ALA A 149 8.46 -6.91 -6.77
C ALA A 149 7.49 -6.88 -7.97
N LYS A 150 7.73 -7.78 -8.92
CA LYS A 150 6.77 -8.19 -9.94
C LYS A 150 6.33 -9.63 -9.72
N ILE A 151 5.06 -9.90 -9.96
CA ILE A 151 4.37 -11.16 -9.66
C ILE A 151 3.57 -11.61 -10.88
N LYS A 152 3.58 -12.91 -11.18
CA LYS A 152 2.78 -13.54 -12.24
C LYS A 152 2.29 -14.93 -11.84
#